data_AF-A0A8S1LHH3-F1
#
_entry.id   AF-A0A8S1LHH3-F1
#
_cell.length_a   1.000
_cell.length_b   1.000
_cell.length_c   1.000
_cell.angle_alpha   90.00
_cell.angle_beta   90.00
_cell.angle_gamma   90.00
#
_symmetry.space_group_name_H-M   'P 1'
#
loop_
_entity.id
_entity.type
_entity.pdbx_description
1 polymer ?
#
loop_
_entity_poly.entity_id
_entity_poly.type
_entity_poly.pdbx_seq_one_letter_code
_entity_poly.pdbx_strand_id
1 'polypeptide(L)'
;MQVNPINKIFKNAVQHMYNTYESKYIDAIDEQKALQQVLKIDFTQNLEAAVDDQMKEQLSTNYKEAVKQIENRFQQLKRYYAEFVYKSLDQFKCEQIDILIQIVLPQQNIQFSWPFKVNNRISSIAEVIQQHFNQQNDPIQNFDPNKLQIVFCKPQDLYKINQQVVQNDLDSISQQYQIYAMNSEIFLASLGQVKQGSIIVVIGNIILKSQQPKECITYKFNKDRLVDYFSCQQCNIHWVCSICKIFAIKGINQMCIDNKQNQIGLVVIVYQRGSVSHQIKIINDYKINNIIVAV
;
A
#
# COMPACT_ATOMS: atom_id res chain seq x y z
N MET A 1 35.69 11.18 14.28
CA MET A 1 35.00 11.94 15.35
C MET A 1 34.76 10.99 16.53
N GLN A 2 35.37 11.25 17.69
CA GLN A 2 35.11 10.44 18.89
C GLN A 2 33.71 10.76 19.41
N VAL A 3 32.85 9.74 19.50
CA VAL A 3 31.50 9.88 20.05
C VAL A 3 31.62 10.18 21.54
N ASN A 4 31.06 11.31 21.98
CA ASN A 4 31.07 11.71 23.38
C ASN A 4 30.49 10.56 24.24
N PRO A 5 31.23 10.04 25.25
CA PRO A 5 30.78 8.94 26.08
C PRO A 5 29.46 9.23 26.81
N ILE A 6 29.18 10.50 27.11
CA ILE A 6 27.90 10.95 27.70
C ILE A 6 26.74 10.73 26.72
N ASN A 7 26.92 11.06 25.44
CA ASN A 7 25.90 10.81 24.41
C ASN A 7 25.63 9.31 24.23
N LYS A 8 26.65 8.47 24.38
CA LYS A 8 26.49 7.01 24.30
C LYS A 8 25.69 6.46 25.48
N ILE A 9 25.98 6.93 26.70
CA ILE A 9 25.22 6.53 27.91
C ILE A 9 23.77 6.99 27.81
N PHE A 10 23.54 8.23 27.39
CA PHE A 10 22.20 8.79 27.22
C PHE A 10 21.39 8.01 26.17
N LYS A 11 21.99 7.75 24.99
CA LYS A 11 21.35 6.96 23.94
C LYS A 11 20.97 5.56 24.43
N ASN A 12 21.85 4.92 25.20
CA ASN A 12 21.58 3.60 25.76
C ASN A 12 20.45 3.63 26.80
N ALA A 13 20.38 4.67 27.64
CA ALA A 13 19.31 4.82 28.63
C ALA A 13 17.94 5.06 27.96
N VAL A 14 17.89 5.93 26.95
CA VAL A 14 16.66 6.18 26.17
C VAL A 14 16.23 4.92 25.41
N GLN A 15 17.17 4.22 24.76
CA GLN A 15 16.88 2.95 24.08
C GLN A 15 16.35 1.90 25.08
N HIS A 16 16.99 1.76 26.24
CA HIS A 16 16.53 0.84 27.27
C HIS A 16 15.11 1.17 27.74
N MET A 17 14.80 2.46 27.92
CA MET A 17 13.46 2.92 28.29
C MET A 17 12.42 2.56 27.22
N TYR A 18 12.72 2.81 25.94
CA TYR A 18 11.85 2.41 24.83
C TYR A 18 11.67 0.90 24.73
N ASN A 19 12.75 0.12 24.86
CA ASN A 19 12.69 -1.34 24.80
C ASN A 19 11.87 -1.90 25.97
N THR A 20 12.03 -1.35 27.18
CA THR A 20 11.25 -1.75 28.36
C THR A 20 9.78 -1.41 28.17
N TYR A 21 9.48 -0.24 27.59
CA TYR A 21 8.13 0.15 27.26
C TYR A 21 7.50 -0.78 26.22
N GLU A 22 8.22 -1.03 25.12
CA GLU A 22 7.75 -1.85 24.03
C GLU A 22 7.49 -3.27 24.51
N SER A 23 8.39 -3.86 25.29
CA SER A 23 8.17 -5.17 25.92
C SER A 23 6.87 -5.19 26.71
N LYS A 24 6.68 -4.24 27.64
CA LYS A 24 5.45 -4.18 28.46
C LYS A 24 4.19 -3.94 27.63
N TYR A 25 4.29 -3.18 26.56
CA TYR A 25 3.17 -2.91 25.66
C TYR A 25 2.81 -4.14 24.81
N ILE A 26 3.81 -4.87 24.33
CA ILE A 26 3.63 -6.15 23.63
C ILE A 26 3.03 -7.18 24.57
N ASP A 27 3.55 -7.30 25.80
CA ASP A 27 3.02 -8.22 26.82
C ASP A 27 1.53 -7.93 27.08
N ALA A 28 1.15 -6.64 27.16
CA ALA A 28 -0.24 -6.24 27.32
C ALA A 28 -1.13 -6.54 26.10
N ILE A 29 -0.59 -6.48 24.88
CA ILE A 29 -1.30 -6.90 23.66
C ILE A 29 -1.54 -8.41 23.68
N ASP A 30 -0.52 -9.18 24.03
CA ASP A 30 -0.61 -10.64 24.05
C ASP A 30 -1.55 -11.12 25.16
N GLU A 31 -1.53 -10.47 26.33
CA GLU A 31 -2.51 -10.69 27.39
C GLU A 31 -3.94 -10.36 26.93
N GLN A 32 -4.14 -9.24 26.21
CA GLN A 32 -5.45 -8.89 25.66
C GLN A 32 -5.96 -9.95 24.68
N LYS A 33 -5.12 -10.42 23.76
CA LYS A 33 -5.47 -11.47 22.79
C LYS A 33 -5.80 -12.78 23.50
N ALA A 34 -5.00 -13.16 24.50
CA ALA A 34 -5.25 -14.36 25.29
C ALA A 34 -6.62 -14.28 26.01
N LEU A 35 -6.93 -13.15 26.64
CA LEU A 35 -8.22 -12.93 27.29
C LEU A 35 -9.41 -13.00 26.31
N GLN A 36 -9.28 -12.38 25.13
CA GLN A 36 -10.31 -12.48 24.09
C GLN A 36 -10.50 -13.92 23.59
N GLN A 37 -9.42 -14.68 23.47
CA GLN A 37 -9.48 -16.07 23.03
C GLN A 37 -10.14 -16.97 24.08
N VAL A 38 -9.79 -16.81 25.36
CA VAL A 38 -10.45 -17.52 26.47
C VAL A 38 -11.94 -17.21 26.51
N LEU A 39 -12.31 -15.93 26.41
CA LEU A 39 -13.71 -15.49 26.40
C LEU A 39 -14.49 -16.09 25.21
N LYS A 40 -13.85 -16.20 24.04
CA LYS A 40 -14.46 -16.79 22.85
C LYS A 40 -14.69 -18.30 23.02
N ILE A 41 -13.74 -19.01 23.62
CA ILE A 41 -13.88 -20.45 23.91
C ILE A 41 -15.04 -20.67 24.88
N ASP A 42 -15.07 -19.92 25.98
CA ASP A 42 -16.14 -20.01 26.99
C ASP A 42 -17.52 -19.68 26.39
N PHE A 43 -17.62 -18.61 25.59
CA PHE A 43 -18.84 -18.29 24.86
C PHE A 43 -19.29 -19.43 23.94
N THR A 44 -18.38 -20.06 23.21
CA THR A 44 -18.71 -21.14 22.28
C THR A 44 -19.22 -22.37 23.04
N GLN A 45 -18.55 -22.76 24.13
CA GLN A 45 -18.96 -23.89 24.98
C GLN A 45 -20.34 -23.65 25.62
N ASN A 46 -20.58 -22.43 26.11
CA ASN A 46 -21.87 -22.08 26.72
C ASN A 46 -22.99 -21.94 25.69
N LEU A 47 -22.68 -21.54 24.45
CA LEU A 47 -23.65 -21.48 23.35
C LEU A 47 -24.09 -22.88 22.91
N GLU A 48 -23.16 -23.84 22.86
CA GLU A 48 -23.45 -25.25 22.55
C GLU A 48 -24.31 -25.93 23.62
N ALA A 49 -24.15 -25.52 24.88
CA ALA A 49 -24.96 -26.00 26.00
C ALA A 49 -26.33 -25.30 26.14
N ALA A 50 -26.58 -24.21 25.39
CA ALA A 50 -27.80 -23.44 25.51
C ALA A 50 -29.00 -24.12 24.83
N VAL A 51 -30.06 -24.34 25.61
CA VAL A 51 -31.22 -25.15 25.19
C VAL A 51 -32.28 -24.33 24.45
N ASP A 52 -32.36 -23.01 24.69
CA ASP A 52 -33.33 -22.12 24.06
C ASP A 52 -32.70 -20.83 23.50
N ASP A 53 -33.48 -20.13 22.67
CA ASP A 53 -33.03 -18.94 21.95
C ASP A 53 -32.90 -17.70 22.85
N GLN A 54 -33.65 -17.63 23.95
CA GLN A 54 -33.57 -16.52 24.91
C GLN A 54 -32.23 -16.57 25.68
N MET A 55 -31.79 -17.76 26.04
CA MET A 55 -30.50 -18.02 26.68
C MET A 55 -29.32 -17.72 25.74
N LYS A 56 -29.44 -18.05 24.45
CA LYS A 56 -28.44 -17.69 23.43
C LYS A 56 -28.31 -16.18 23.24
N GLU A 57 -29.42 -15.46 23.25
CA GLU A 57 -29.43 -14.00 23.11
C GLU A 57 -28.77 -13.30 24.33
N GLN A 58 -29.04 -13.80 25.54
CA GLN A 58 -28.38 -13.34 26.76
C GLN A 58 -26.87 -13.60 26.72
N LEU A 59 -26.43 -14.82 26.33
CA LEU A 59 -25.02 -15.15 26.18
C LEU A 59 -24.30 -14.24 25.17
N SER A 60 -24.94 -13.97 24.02
CA SER A 60 -24.40 -13.07 22.99
C SER A 60 -24.25 -11.64 23.51
N THR A 61 -25.22 -11.15 24.29
CA THR A 61 -25.17 -9.82 24.90
C THR A 61 -24.04 -9.72 25.92
N ASN A 62 -23.93 -10.70 26.82
CA ASN A 62 -22.88 -10.76 27.83
C ASN A 62 -21.49 -10.84 27.20
N TYR A 63 -21.32 -11.65 26.16
CA TYR A 63 -20.07 -11.75 25.41
C TYR A 63 -19.67 -10.41 24.78
N LYS A 64 -20.60 -9.72 24.09
CA LYS A 64 -20.34 -8.40 23.50
C LYS A 64 -19.92 -7.37 24.55
N GLU A 65 -20.57 -7.38 25.71
CA GLU A 65 -20.24 -6.45 26.79
C GLU A 65 -18.86 -6.76 27.38
N ALA A 66 -18.54 -8.03 27.60
CA ALA A 66 -17.23 -8.45 28.09
C ALA A 66 -16.09 -8.08 27.10
N VAL A 67 -16.29 -8.29 25.79
CA VAL A 67 -15.33 -7.85 24.75
C VAL A 67 -15.12 -6.34 24.81
N LYS A 68 -16.20 -5.57 24.92
CA LYS A 68 -16.14 -4.10 25.02
C LYS A 68 -15.39 -3.63 26.28
N GLN A 69 -15.57 -4.32 27.40
CA GLN A 69 -14.83 -4.02 28.63
C GLN A 69 -13.34 -4.29 28.48
N ILE A 70 -12.95 -5.42 27.88
CA ILE A 70 -11.54 -5.74 27.59
C ILE A 70 -10.93 -4.66 26.69
N GLU A 71 -11.63 -4.26 25.65
CA GLU A 71 -11.15 -3.24 24.71
C GLU A 71 -11.00 -1.86 25.38
N ASN A 72 -11.96 -1.45 26.21
CA ASN A 72 -11.86 -0.23 27.00
C ASN A 72 -10.67 -0.23 27.95
N ARG A 73 -10.44 -1.34 28.68
CA ARG A 73 -9.28 -1.48 29.57
C ARG A 73 -7.97 -1.37 28.81
N PHE A 74 -7.87 -2.03 27.65
CA PHE A 74 -6.70 -1.95 26.79
C PHE A 74 -6.46 -0.52 26.26
N GLN A 75 -7.51 0.20 25.87
CA GLN A 75 -7.39 1.60 25.45
C GLN A 75 -6.91 2.52 26.58
N GLN A 76 -7.40 2.32 27.81
CA GLN A 76 -6.92 3.06 28.98
C GLN A 76 -5.44 2.77 29.25
N LEU A 77 -5.05 1.49 29.18
CA LEU A 77 -3.66 1.06 29.35
C LEU A 77 -2.76 1.70 28.28
N LYS A 78 -3.17 1.68 27.01
CA LYS A 78 -2.48 2.31 25.88
C LYS A 78 -2.26 3.81 26.12
N ARG A 79 -3.28 4.51 26.61
CA ARG A 79 -3.18 5.94 26.94
C ARG A 79 -2.22 6.20 28.11
N TYR A 80 -2.33 5.44 29.19
CA TYR A 80 -1.45 5.54 30.35
C TYR A 80 0.02 5.35 29.96
N TYR A 81 0.29 4.31 29.17
CA TYR A 81 1.61 3.98 28.68
C TYR A 81 2.16 5.06 27.75
N ALA A 82 1.36 5.52 26.78
CA ALA A 82 1.76 6.62 25.92
C ALA A 82 2.09 7.88 26.74
N GLU A 83 1.22 8.28 27.68
CA GLU A 83 1.48 9.43 28.56
C GLU A 83 2.75 9.27 29.39
N PHE A 84 3.01 8.09 29.93
CA PHE A 84 4.22 7.84 30.72
C PHE A 84 5.47 8.04 29.87
N VAL A 85 5.51 7.47 28.65
CA VAL A 85 6.63 7.66 27.72
C VAL A 85 6.77 9.11 27.31
N TYR A 86 5.68 9.79 26.94
CA TYR A 86 5.74 11.20 26.56
C TYR A 86 6.23 12.07 27.73
N LYS A 87 5.73 11.87 28.95
CA LYS A 87 6.18 12.60 30.14
C LYS A 87 7.65 12.32 30.46
N SER A 88 8.08 11.07 30.37
CA SER A 88 9.49 10.70 30.58
C SER A 88 10.39 11.29 29.49
N LEU A 89 9.94 11.35 28.24
CA LEU A 89 10.69 11.94 27.14
C LEU A 89 10.70 13.47 27.20
N ASP A 90 9.62 14.13 27.63
CA ASP A 90 9.56 15.59 27.77
C ASP A 90 10.57 16.12 28.80
N GLN A 91 10.88 15.31 29.83
CA GLN A 91 11.96 15.60 30.78
C GLN A 91 13.34 15.61 30.11
N PHE A 92 13.47 14.88 29.01
CA PHE A 92 14.65 14.87 28.18
C PHE A 92 14.39 15.70 26.92
N LYS A 93 14.56 17.03 27.03
CA LYS A 93 14.70 17.95 25.88
C LYS A 93 15.97 17.62 25.07
N CYS A 94 16.06 16.41 24.55
CA CYS A 94 17.04 16.04 23.57
C CYS A 94 16.47 16.53 22.24
N GLU A 95 17.19 17.44 21.59
CA GLU A 95 16.92 17.78 20.19
C GLU A 95 16.85 16.46 19.43
N GLN A 96 15.64 16.08 19.03
CA GLN A 96 15.39 14.79 18.41
C GLN A 96 16.13 14.79 17.08
N ILE A 97 17.16 13.97 16.98
CA ILE A 97 17.96 13.87 15.76
C ILE A 97 17.06 13.29 14.68
N ASP A 98 16.90 14.05 13.60
CA ASP A 98 16.27 13.56 12.39
C ASP A 98 17.14 12.49 11.76
N ILE A 99 16.53 11.33 11.52
CA ILE A 99 17.11 10.22 10.79
C ILE A 99 16.58 10.31 9.37
N LEU A 100 17.48 10.52 8.41
CA LEU A 100 17.11 10.49 7.00
C LEU A 100 16.93 9.02 6.57
N ILE A 101 15.71 8.69 6.17
CA ILE A 101 15.33 7.36 5.69
C ILE A 101 14.97 7.46 4.23
N GLN A 102 15.48 6.54 3.41
CA GLN A 102 15.09 6.41 2.01
C GLN A 102 13.86 5.51 1.92
N ILE A 103 12.80 6.00 1.29
CA ILE A 103 11.59 5.25 0.98
C ILE A 103 11.64 4.85 -0.48
N VAL A 104 11.41 3.58 -0.75
CA VAL A 104 11.39 2.99 -2.09
C VAL A 104 10.02 2.41 -2.37
N LEU A 105 9.50 2.74 -3.54
CA LEU A 105 8.21 2.32 -4.08
C LEU A 105 8.47 1.51 -5.36
N PRO A 106 8.70 0.18 -5.24
CA PRO A 106 9.08 -0.70 -6.34
C PRO A 106 8.21 -0.60 -7.58
N GLN A 107 6.89 -0.69 -7.39
CA GLN A 107 5.93 -0.77 -8.50
C GLN A 107 5.86 0.53 -9.32
N GLN A 108 6.16 1.67 -8.69
CA GLN A 108 6.17 2.99 -9.32
C GLN A 108 7.57 3.36 -9.82
N ASN A 109 8.60 2.57 -9.48
CA ASN A 109 10.01 2.88 -9.69
C ASN A 109 10.41 4.25 -9.11
N ILE A 110 9.90 4.56 -7.91
CA ILE A 110 10.12 5.84 -7.23
C ILE A 110 10.94 5.61 -5.97
N GLN A 111 11.86 6.53 -5.69
CA GLN A 111 12.62 6.57 -4.45
C GLN A 111 12.79 8.03 -4.00
N PHE A 112 12.64 8.27 -2.71
CA PHE A 112 12.88 9.58 -2.11
C PHE A 112 13.35 9.44 -0.67
N SER A 113 13.99 10.47 -0.14
CA SER A 113 14.43 10.50 1.26
C SER A 113 13.55 11.42 2.08
N TRP A 114 13.27 11.04 3.32
CA TRP A 114 12.48 11.85 4.25
C TRP A 114 13.08 11.84 5.66
N PRO A 115 13.13 12.99 6.35
CA PRO A 115 13.58 13.05 7.74
C PRO A 115 12.51 12.49 8.67
N PHE A 116 12.88 11.50 9.48
CA PHE A 116 12.04 10.95 10.53
C PHE A 116 12.68 11.19 11.89
N LYS A 117 11.87 11.53 12.87
CA LYS A 117 12.25 11.51 14.28
C LYS A 117 12.27 10.07 14.79
N VAL A 118 13.17 9.80 15.72
CA VAL A 118 13.30 8.50 16.40
C VAL A 118 11.99 8.01 17.03
N ASN A 119 11.14 8.93 17.48
CA ASN A 119 9.84 8.65 18.10
C ASN A 119 8.68 8.61 17.09
N ASN A 120 8.94 8.70 15.78
CA ASN A 120 7.90 8.43 14.80
C ASN A 120 7.53 6.95 14.83
N ARG A 121 6.28 6.67 14.48
CA ARG A 121 5.75 5.30 14.34
C ARG A 121 5.89 4.86 12.89
N ILE A 122 5.81 3.55 12.66
CA ILE A 122 5.70 3.00 11.31
C ILE A 122 4.51 3.63 10.56
N SER A 123 3.37 3.83 11.25
CA SER A 123 2.19 4.51 10.69
C SER A 123 2.44 5.90 10.12
N SER A 124 3.45 6.63 10.62
CA SER A 124 3.84 7.94 10.08
C SER A 124 4.42 7.85 8.66
N ILE A 125 4.92 6.69 8.21
CA ILE A 125 5.46 6.52 6.86
C ILE A 125 4.36 6.68 5.80
N ALA A 126 3.13 6.22 6.10
CA ALA A 126 2.00 6.39 5.20
C ALA A 126 1.67 7.87 4.97
N GLU A 127 1.67 8.67 6.05
CA GLU A 127 1.44 10.11 6.00
C GLU A 127 2.51 10.81 5.16
N VAL A 128 3.78 10.42 5.34
CA VAL A 128 4.92 10.93 4.57
C VAL A 128 4.79 10.62 3.09
N ILE A 129 4.43 9.38 2.73
CA ILE A 129 4.21 8.98 1.34
C ILE A 129 3.09 9.83 0.72
N GLN A 130 1.96 9.98 1.41
CA GLN A 130 0.85 10.78 0.92
C GLN A 130 1.22 12.26 0.77
N GLN A 131 1.95 12.82 1.74
CA GLN A 131 2.43 14.20 1.70
C GLN A 131 3.38 14.43 0.52
N HIS A 132 4.33 13.53 0.27
CA HIS A 132 5.27 13.62 -0.84
C HIS A 132 4.57 13.75 -2.19
N PHE A 133 3.58 12.89 -2.44
CA PHE A 133 2.84 12.88 -3.71
C PHE A 133 1.86 14.05 -3.85
N ASN A 134 1.24 14.49 -2.75
CA ASN A 134 0.41 15.69 -2.75
C ASN A 134 1.24 16.93 -3.12
N GLN A 135 2.47 17.06 -2.60
CA GLN A 135 3.37 18.17 -2.91
C GLN A 135 3.82 18.19 -4.38
N GLN A 136 3.82 17.04 -5.06
CA GLN A 136 4.14 16.93 -6.48
C GLN A 136 2.94 17.12 -7.41
N ASN A 137 1.76 17.48 -6.88
CA ASN A 137 0.50 17.54 -7.62
C ASN A 137 0.09 16.21 -8.28
N ASP A 138 0.52 15.08 -7.72
CA ASP A 138 0.19 13.74 -8.20
C ASP A 138 -0.33 12.84 -7.07
N PRO A 139 -1.51 13.16 -6.50
CA PRO A 139 -2.01 12.52 -5.29
C PRO A 139 -2.33 11.03 -5.50
N ILE A 140 -2.09 10.24 -4.46
CA ILE A 140 -2.41 8.81 -4.43
C ILE A 140 -3.94 8.62 -4.44
N GLN A 141 -4.41 7.71 -5.29
CA GLN A 141 -5.82 7.35 -5.43
C GLN A 141 -6.18 6.17 -4.51
N ASN A 142 -7.32 6.27 -3.83
CA ASN A 142 -7.83 5.22 -2.92
C ASN A 142 -6.78 4.72 -1.91
N PHE A 143 -6.03 5.66 -1.33
CA PHE A 143 -4.94 5.32 -0.40
C PHE A 143 -5.49 4.60 0.85
N ASP A 144 -5.08 3.34 1.02
CA ASP A 144 -5.46 2.50 2.15
C ASP A 144 -4.20 1.91 2.79
N PRO A 145 -3.68 2.53 3.87
CA PRO A 145 -2.48 2.06 4.57
C PRO A 145 -2.60 0.63 5.10
N ASN A 146 -3.82 0.11 5.36
CA ASN A 146 -3.99 -1.24 5.89
C ASN A 146 -3.62 -2.34 4.88
N LYS A 147 -3.55 -1.99 3.59
CA LYS A 147 -3.15 -2.89 2.51
C LYS A 147 -1.67 -2.79 2.17
N LEU A 148 -0.94 -1.93 2.87
CA LEU A 148 0.49 -1.72 2.65
C LEU A 148 1.28 -2.39 3.77
N GLN A 149 2.44 -2.90 3.37
CA GLN A 149 3.43 -3.47 4.26
C GLN A 149 4.78 -2.81 3.96
N ILE A 150 5.73 -2.94 4.88
CA ILE A 150 7.08 -2.42 4.70
C ILE A 150 8.13 -3.44 5.13
N VAL A 151 9.30 -3.31 4.52
CA VAL A 151 10.51 -4.03 4.92
C VAL A 151 11.65 -3.02 5.06
N PHE A 152 12.40 -3.15 6.16
CA PHE A 152 13.66 -2.46 6.33
C PHE A 152 14.78 -3.30 5.73
N CYS A 153 15.62 -2.70 4.89
CA CYS A 153 16.70 -3.41 4.23
C CYS A 153 18.01 -2.63 4.20
N LYS A 154 19.10 -3.36 3.95
CA LYS A 154 20.41 -2.77 3.71
C LYS A 154 20.54 -2.38 2.24
N PRO A 155 21.36 -1.37 1.90
CA PRO A 155 21.58 -0.95 0.51
C PRO A 155 21.93 -2.09 -0.45
N GLN A 156 22.75 -3.05 0.01
CA GLN A 156 23.16 -4.22 -0.79
C GLN A 156 22.01 -5.17 -1.16
N ASP A 157 20.92 -5.17 -0.39
CA ASP A 157 19.79 -6.07 -0.58
C ASP A 157 18.67 -5.42 -1.41
N LEU A 158 18.73 -4.09 -1.59
CA LEU A 158 17.67 -3.31 -2.22
C LEU A 158 17.30 -3.83 -3.60
N TYR A 159 18.27 -4.13 -4.46
CA TYR A 159 18.00 -4.62 -5.81
C TYR A 159 17.21 -5.93 -5.79
N LYS A 160 17.62 -6.86 -4.92
CA LYS A 160 16.97 -8.17 -4.77
C LYS A 160 15.53 -8.02 -4.28
N ILE A 161 15.33 -7.24 -3.21
CA ILE A 161 13.99 -7.03 -2.63
C ILE A 161 13.09 -6.31 -3.64
N ASN A 162 13.60 -5.29 -4.33
CA ASN A 162 12.84 -4.54 -5.32
C ASN A 162 12.31 -5.47 -6.43
N GLN A 163 13.14 -6.37 -6.95
CA GLN A 163 12.70 -7.38 -7.91
C GLN A 163 11.65 -8.33 -7.35
N GLN A 164 11.84 -8.82 -6.13
CA GLN A 164 10.88 -9.73 -5.47
C GLN A 164 9.52 -9.05 -5.25
N VAL A 165 9.50 -7.77 -4.86
CA VAL A 165 8.25 -7.01 -4.70
C VAL A 165 7.55 -6.82 -6.05
N VAL A 166 8.28 -6.49 -7.12
CA VAL A 166 7.69 -6.35 -8.47
C VAL A 166 7.14 -7.68 -8.98
N GLN A 167 7.77 -8.80 -8.63
CA GLN A 167 7.32 -10.14 -8.98
C GLN A 167 6.21 -10.69 -8.05
N ASN A 168 5.82 -9.93 -7.02
CA ASN A 168 4.90 -10.35 -5.97
C ASN A 168 5.35 -11.64 -5.22
N ASP A 169 6.66 -11.87 -5.10
CA ASP A 169 7.24 -13.00 -4.36
C ASP A 169 7.44 -12.63 -2.88
N LEU A 170 6.33 -12.55 -2.14
CA LEU A 170 6.32 -12.19 -0.72
C LEU A 170 6.91 -13.29 0.18
N ASP A 171 6.78 -14.55 -0.23
CA ASP A 171 7.26 -15.69 0.55
C ASP A 171 8.79 -15.62 0.71
N SER A 172 9.52 -15.38 -0.39
CA SER A 172 10.98 -15.22 -0.34
C SER A 172 11.45 -14.05 0.51
N ILE A 173 10.67 -12.95 0.54
CA ILE A 173 10.97 -11.78 1.38
C ILE A 173 10.76 -12.14 2.85
N SER A 174 9.64 -12.78 3.18
CA SER A 174 9.27 -13.11 4.57
C SER A 174 10.24 -14.10 5.24
N GLN A 175 10.92 -14.95 4.46
CA GLN A 175 11.95 -15.87 4.96
C GLN A 175 13.25 -15.16 5.38
N GLN A 176 13.53 -13.98 4.82
CA GLN A 176 14.80 -13.27 5.00
C GLN A 176 14.64 -11.98 5.81
N TYR A 177 13.46 -11.38 5.79
CA TYR A 177 13.18 -10.08 6.37
C TYR A 177 11.89 -10.10 7.18
N GLN A 178 11.90 -9.34 8.26
CA GLN A 178 10.67 -9.06 9.00
C GLN A 178 9.83 -8.03 8.23
N ILE A 179 8.60 -8.42 7.92
CA ILE A 179 7.61 -7.58 7.26
C ILE A 179 6.74 -6.94 8.34
N TYR A 180 6.55 -5.63 8.24
CA TYR A 180 5.68 -4.87 9.15
C TYR A 180 4.47 -4.35 8.39
N ALA A 181 3.31 -4.38 9.01
CA ALA A 181 2.15 -3.68 8.48
C ALA A 181 2.37 -2.16 8.55
N MET A 182 1.98 -1.43 7.49
CA MET A 182 2.18 0.02 7.42
C MET A 182 1.38 0.76 8.50
N ASN A 183 0.24 0.22 8.94
CA ASN A 183 -0.57 0.78 10.02
C ASN A 183 -0.05 0.43 11.43
N SER A 184 1.16 -0.12 11.54
CA SER A 184 1.75 -0.51 12.82
C SER A 184 2.08 0.70 13.69
N GLU A 185 1.77 0.57 14.98
CA GLU A 185 2.03 1.58 16.00
C GLU A 185 3.41 1.45 16.65
N ILE A 186 4.27 0.58 16.10
CA ILE A 186 5.65 0.37 16.54
C ILE A 186 6.49 1.63 16.25
N PHE A 187 7.32 2.03 17.22
CA PHE A 187 8.23 3.15 17.08
C PHE A 187 9.44 2.79 16.22
N LEU A 188 9.90 3.69 15.36
CA LEU A 188 11.07 3.43 14.52
C LEU A 188 12.33 3.13 15.36
N ALA A 189 12.50 3.79 16.51
CA ALA A 189 13.62 3.54 17.42
C ALA A 189 13.64 2.13 18.01
N SER A 190 12.49 1.49 18.15
CA SER A 190 12.37 0.21 18.86
C SER A 190 12.79 -0.98 17.99
N LEU A 191 12.71 -0.81 16.66
CA LEU A 191 13.15 -1.82 15.70
C LEU A 191 14.65 -2.16 15.78
N GLY A 192 15.49 -1.27 16.30
CA GLY A 192 16.96 -1.45 16.38
C GLY A 192 17.69 -1.44 15.02
N GLN A 193 16.94 -1.57 13.92
CA GLN A 193 17.46 -1.60 12.54
C GLN A 193 17.49 -0.20 11.90
N VAL A 194 16.72 0.75 12.43
CA VAL A 194 16.57 2.10 11.87
C VAL A 194 17.74 3.00 12.29
N LYS A 195 18.56 3.36 11.31
CA LYS A 195 19.73 4.24 11.41
C LYS A 195 19.75 5.24 10.24
N GLN A 196 20.62 6.24 10.31
CA GLN A 196 20.83 7.19 9.19
C GLN A 196 21.11 6.43 7.89
N GLY A 197 20.39 6.76 6.82
CA GLY A 197 20.53 6.11 5.52
C GLY A 197 19.88 4.73 5.43
N SER A 198 19.00 4.37 6.38
CA SER A 198 18.19 3.15 6.25
C SER A 198 17.25 3.23 5.07
N ILE A 199 16.93 2.07 4.50
CA ILE A 199 16.05 1.96 3.35
C ILE A 199 14.79 1.21 3.75
N ILE A 200 13.64 1.80 3.48
CA ILE A 200 12.33 1.20 3.61
C ILE A 200 11.82 0.88 2.22
N VAL A 201 11.52 -0.39 1.97
CA VAL A 201 10.83 -0.83 0.76
C VAL A 201 9.36 -1.03 1.09
N VAL A 202 8.49 -0.32 0.37
CA VAL A 202 7.04 -0.44 0.52
C VAL A 202 6.55 -1.60 -0.34
N ILE A 203 5.72 -2.45 0.26
CA ILE A 203 5.10 -3.60 -0.35
C ILE A 203 3.60 -3.33 -0.45
N GLY A 204 3.05 -3.45 -1.65
CA GLY A 204 1.65 -3.18 -1.95
C GLY A 204 1.49 -2.24 -3.13
N ASN A 205 0.23 -2.04 -3.54
CA ASN A 205 -0.08 -1.25 -4.73
C ASN A 205 -0.45 0.19 -4.35
N ILE A 206 0.21 1.16 -4.99
CA ILE A 206 -0.03 2.60 -4.86
C ILE A 206 -0.31 3.13 -6.25
N ILE A 207 -1.53 3.62 -6.48
CA ILE A 207 -1.93 4.14 -7.78
C ILE A 207 -1.92 5.66 -7.71
N LEU A 208 -1.06 6.30 -8.51
CA LEU A 208 -0.99 7.75 -8.61
C LEU A 208 -2.08 8.29 -9.54
N LYS A 209 -2.45 9.56 -9.38
CA LYS A 209 -3.46 10.20 -10.25
C LYS A 209 -3.00 10.23 -11.71
N SER A 210 -1.72 10.49 -11.95
CA SER A 210 -1.10 10.53 -13.28
C SER A 210 -1.13 9.20 -14.03
N GLN A 211 -1.22 8.09 -13.28
CA GLN A 211 -1.28 6.73 -13.82
C GLN A 211 -2.71 6.34 -14.22
N GLN A 212 -3.72 7.11 -13.80
CA GLN A 212 -5.08 6.86 -14.25
C GLN A 212 -5.26 7.27 -15.72
N PRO A 213 -6.18 6.60 -16.44
CA PRO A 213 -6.62 7.08 -17.74
C PRO A 213 -7.07 8.54 -17.60
N LYS A 214 -6.57 9.41 -18.48
CA LYS A 214 -6.97 10.82 -18.47
C LYS A 214 -8.49 10.91 -18.62
N GLU A 215 -9.15 11.61 -17.70
CA GLU A 215 -10.57 11.91 -17.84
C GLU A 215 -10.79 12.68 -19.14
N CYS A 216 -11.72 12.20 -19.97
CA CYS A 216 -12.06 12.87 -21.22
C CYS A 216 -12.71 14.22 -20.90
N ILE A 217 -12.01 15.32 -21.22
CA ILE A 217 -12.39 16.71 -20.90
C ILE A 217 -13.81 17.06 -21.40
N THR A 218 -14.30 16.37 -22.43
CA THR A 218 -15.59 16.68 -23.07
C THR A 218 -16.74 15.75 -22.64
N TYR A 219 -16.49 14.73 -21.81
CA TYR A 219 -17.51 13.77 -21.42
C TYR A 219 -17.40 13.40 -19.94
N LYS A 220 -18.38 13.84 -19.13
CA LYS A 220 -18.57 13.26 -17.80
C LYS A 220 -18.80 11.76 -17.97
N PHE A 221 -17.91 10.95 -17.41
CA PHE A 221 -18.01 9.49 -17.45
C PHE A 221 -19.37 9.06 -16.90
N ASN A 222 -20.14 8.32 -17.70
CA ASN A 222 -21.41 7.72 -17.30
C ASN A 222 -21.24 6.20 -17.39
N LYS A 223 -21.38 5.53 -16.24
CA LYS A 223 -21.14 4.08 -16.07
C LYS A 223 -22.01 3.21 -17.00
N ASP A 224 -23.13 3.74 -17.47
CA ASP A 224 -24.10 2.99 -18.29
C ASP A 224 -23.96 3.23 -19.80
N ARG A 225 -22.94 3.98 -20.25
CA ARG A 225 -22.67 4.22 -21.68
C ARG A 225 -21.36 3.56 -22.13
N LEU A 226 -21.48 2.67 -23.12
CA LEU A 226 -20.35 2.15 -23.88
C LEU A 226 -19.84 3.24 -24.82
N VAL A 227 -18.53 3.52 -24.80
CA VAL A 227 -17.90 4.49 -25.70
C VAL A 227 -16.60 3.91 -26.23
N ASP A 228 -16.41 4.00 -27.56
CA ASP A 228 -15.18 3.58 -28.22
C ASP A 228 -14.07 4.62 -28.00
N TYR A 229 -12.91 4.17 -27.49
CA TYR A 229 -11.71 4.98 -27.29
C TYR A 229 -10.71 4.75 -28.43
N PHE A 230 -10.11 5.83 -28.94
CA PHE A 230 -9.09 5.80 -29.98
C PHE A 230 -7.81 6.49 -29.52
N SER A 231 -6.68 6.10 -30.12
CA SER A 231 -5.38 6.74 -29.94
C SER A 231 -5.02 7.60 -31.16
N CYS A 232 -4.50 8.80 -30.90
CA CYS A 232 -3.98 9.70 -31.92
C CYS A 232 -2.50 9.38 -32.18
N GLN A 233 -2.13 8.97 -33.40
CA GLN A 233 -0.74 8.62 -33.74
C GLN A 233 0.22 9.82 -33.71
N GLN A 234 -0.22 11.03 -34.08
CA GLN A 234 0.64 12.22 -34.11
C GLN A 234 0.98 12.74 -32.71
N CYS A 235 0.04 12.62 -31.78
CA CYS A 235 0.16 13.16 -30.44
C CYS A 235 0.41 12.08 -29.38
N ASN A 236 0.37 10.81 -29.78
CA ASN A 236 0.41 9.62 -28.93
C ASN A 236 -0.53 9.70 -27.71
N ILE A 237 -1.62 10.48 -27.83
CA ILE A 237 -2.63 10.61 -26.78
C ILE A 237 -3.60 9.44 -26.95
N HIS A 238 -3.59 8.52 -25.99
CA HIS A 238 -4.28 7.24 -26.08
C HIS A 238 -5.76 7.25 -25.67
N TRP A 239 -6.48 8.38 -25.60
CA TRP A 239 -7.84 8.35 -25.05
C TRP A 239 -8.76 9.44 -25.63
N VAL A 240 -8.97 9.43 -26.94
CA VAL A 240 -9.99 10.29 -27.57
C VAL A 240 -11.23 9.44 -27.83
N CYS A 241 -12.36 9.77 -27.18
CA CYS A 241 -13.61 9.08 -27.48
C CYS A 241 -14.10 9.42 -28.89
N SER A 242 -14.86 8.52 -29.52
CA SER A 242 -15.38 8.69 -30.89
C SER A 242 -16.03 10.05 -31.15
N ILE A 243 -16.71 10.62 -30.16
CA ILE A 243 -17.35 11.94 -30.22
C ILE A 243 -16.30 13.06 -30.23
N CYS A 244 -15.28 13.00 -29.37
CA CYS A 244 -14.21 13.98 -29.32
C CYS A 244 -13.35 13.99 -30.60
N LYS A 245 -13.24 12.85 -31.30
CA LYS A 245 -12.61 12.78 -32.64
C LYS A 245 -13.31 13.72 -33.63
N ILE A 246 -14.64 13.77 -33.61
CA ILE A 246 -15.43 14.60 -34.55
C ILE A 246 -15.20 16.09 -34.28
N PHE A 247 -15.04 16.49 -33.03
CA PHE A 247 -14.77 17.88 -32.66
C PHE A 247 -13.31 18.31 -32.86
N ALA A 248 -12.35 17.40 -32.68
CA ALA A 248 -10.94 17.66 -32.98
C ALA A 248 -10.71 18.01 -34.46
N ILE A 249 -11.48 17.41 -35.38
CA ILE A 249 -11.42 17.68 -36.82
C ILE A 249 -11.96 19.08 -37.18
N LYS A 250 -12.79 19.71 -36.34
CA LYS A 250 -13.41 21.02 -36.63
C LYS A 250 -12.66 22.23 -36.07
N GLY A 251 -11.60 22.02 -35.27
CA GLY A 251 -10.94 23.10 -34.52
C GLY A 251 -9.47 23.38 -34.83
N ILE A 252 -8.77 22.50 -35.57
CA ILE A 252 -7.37 22.73 -35.94
C ILE A 252 -7.16 22.22 -37.37
N ASN A 253 -6.79 23.12 -38.27
CA ASN A 253 -6.22 22.78 -39.57
C ASN A 253 -4.89 22.03 -39.34
N GLN A 254 -4.94 20.70 -39.26
CA GLN A 254 -3.78 19.87 -39.53
C GLN A 254 -4.25 18.61 -40.25
N MET A 255 -3.74 18.44 -41.47
CA MET A 255 -4.12 17.40 -42.42
C MET A 255 -3.99 15.99 -41.83
N CYS A 256 -5.10 15.26 -41.75
CA CYS A 256 -5.06 13.79 -41.74
C CYS A 256 -5.06 13.34 -43.20
N ILE A 257 -3.88 12.99 -43.71
CA ILE A 257 -3.76 12.24 -44.96
C ILE A 257 -4.07 10.78 -44.62
N ASP A 258 -5.12 10.25 -45.24
CA ASP A 258 -5.39 8.82 -45.30
C ASP A 258 -4.20 8.12 -45.96
N ASN A 259 -3.54 7.24 -45.22
CA ASN A 259 -2.77 6.17 -45.85
C ASN A 259 -3.17 4.84 -45.22
N LYS A 260 -3.93 4.09 -46.02
CA LYS A 260 -4.16 2.66 -45.85
C LYS A 260 -2.81 1.92 -45.80
N GLN A 261 -2.86 0.77 -45.13
CA GLN A 261 -1.86 -0.30 -45.04
C GLN A 261 -0.89 -0.22 -43.85
N ASN A 262 -1.28 -0.80 -42.71
CA ASN A 262 -0.76 -2.12 -42.31
C ASN A 262 -1.36 -2.60 -40.98
N GLN A 263 -2.01 -3.76 -41.07
CA GLN A 263 -2.22 -4.80 -40.06
C GLN A 263 -2.29 -4.41 -38.57
N ILE A 264 -3.50 -4.47 -38.00
CA ILE A 264 -3.71 -4.90 -36.61
C ILE A 264 -4.84 -5.92 -36.62
N GLY A 265 -4.57 -7.09 -36.05
CA GLY A 265 -5.54 -8.19 -35.95
C GLY A 265 -6.81 -7.74 -35.23
N LEU A 266 -7.95 -7.98 -35.85
CA LEU A 266 -9.25 -7.82 -35.22
C LEU A 266 -9.48 -9.00 -34.26
N VAL A 267 -9.59 -8.73 -32.97
CA VAL A 267 -10.26 -9.64 -32.04
C VAL A 267 -11.73 -9.27 -32.05
N VAL A 268 -12.54 -10.02 -32.79
CA VAL A 268 -14.01 -9.89 -32.74
C VAL A 268 -14.52 -10.83 -31.66
N ILE A 269 -15.03 -10.26 -30.57
CA ILE A 269 -15.85 -11.00 -29.61
C ILE A 269 -17.31 -10.76 -30.01
N VAL A 270 -17.93 -11.75 -30.66
CA VAL A 270 -19.37 -11.72 -30.95
C VAL A 270 -20.11 -12.38 -29.79
N TYR A 271 -21.00 -11.64 -29.13
CA TYR A 271 -22.03 -12.22 -28.27
C TYR A 271 -23.35 -12.25 -29.04
N GLN A 272 -23.86 -13.45 -29.33
CA GLN A 272 -25.25 -13.64 -29.73
C GLN A 272 -26.06 -14.17 -28.55
N ARG A 273 -27.24 -13.57 -28.34
CA ARG A 273 -28.23 -14.07 -27.38
C ARG A 273 -28.80 -15.38 -27.91
N GLY A 274 -28.51 -16.47 -27.19
CA GLY A 274 -29.21 -17.75 -27.31
C GLY A 274 -28.30 -18.91 -27.71
N SER A 275 -28.13 -19.85 -26.76
CA SER A 275 -27.47 -21.16 -26.85
C SER A 275 -25.93 -21.21 -26.98
N VAL A 276 -25.35 -22.03 -26.10
CA VAL A 276 -23.90 -22.17 -25.85
C VAL A 276 -23.29 -23.17 -26.82
N SER A 277 -22.28 -22.75 -27.60
CA SER A 277 -21.17 -23.62 -28.01
C SER A 277 -19.94 -22.77 -28.37
N HIS A 278 -18.77 -23.14 -27.85
CA HIS A 278 -17.50 -22.47 -28.15
C HIS A 278 -16.77 -23.24 -29.25
N GLN A 279 -16.55 -22.62 -30.40
CA GLN A 279 -15.52 -23.07 -31.35
C GLN A 279 -14.65 -21.89 -31.76
N ILE A 280 -13.36 -21.99 -31.45
CA ILE A 280 -12.31 -21.08 -31.91
C ILE A 280 -11.79 -21.64 -33.23
N LYS A 281 -11.95 -20.89 -34.34
CA LYS A 281 -11.33 -21.21 -35.62
C LYS A 281 -10.27 -20.17 -35.92
N ILE A 282 -9.01 -20.57 -35.82
CA ILE A 282 -7.86 -19.78 -36.28
C ILE A 282 -7.63 -20.19 -37.75
N ILE A 283 -7.79 -19.25 -38.68
CA ILE A 283 -7.37 -19.44 -40.07
C ILE A 283 -6.03 -18.73 -40.22
N ASN A 284 -4.95 -19.50 -40.22
CA ASN A 284 -3.63 -19.02 -40.59
C ASN A 284 -3.32 -19.56 -41.98
N ASP A 285 -3.30 -18.69 -42.98
CA ASP A 285 -2.48 -18.89 -44.18
C ASP A 285 -2.33 -17.54 -44.91
N TYR A 286 -1.09 -17.08 -45.05
CA TYR A 286 -0.48 -16.74 -46.34
C TYR A 286 0.99 -16.31 -46.14
N LYS A 287 1.90 -17.07 -46.76
CA LYS A 287 3.28 -16.71 -47.04
C LYS A 287 3.32 -15.66 -48.15
N ILE A 288 4.17 -14.63 -48.02
CA ILE A 288 4.85 -14.02 -49.18
C ILE A 288 6.32 -13.75 -48.83
N ASN A 289 7.17 -14.26 -49.73
CA ASN A 289 8.62 -14.21 -49.74
C ASN A 289 9.16 -12.83 -50.20
N ASN A 290 10.37 -12.52 -49.77
CA ASN A 290 11.41 -11.68 -50.40
C ASN A 290 11.02 -10.35 -51.08
N ILE A 291 11.49 -9.23 -50.52
CA ILE A 291 12.21 -8.18 -51.27
C ILE A 291 13.36 -7.64 -50.41
N ILE A 292 14.58 -7.69 -50.96
CA ILE A 292 15.82 -7.03 -50.52
C ILE A 292 16.08 -5.84 -51.48
N VAL A 293 16.92 -4.89 -51.03
CA VAL A 293 17.72 -3.86 -51.74
C VAL A 293 17.17 -2.44 -51.49
N ALA A 294 17.81 -1.65 -50.61
CA ALA A 294 18.90 -0.65 -50.80
C ALA A 294 18.45 0.56 -51.65
N VAL A 295 18.67 1.83 -51.28
CA VAL A 295 19.75 2.55 -50.58
C VAL A 295 19.14 3.53 -49.57
#